data_AF-A0A137Q4N6-F1
#
_entry.id   AF-A0A137Q4N6-F1
#
_cell.length_a   1.000
_cell.length_b   1.000
_cell.length_c   1.000
_cell.angle_alpha   90.00
_cell.angle_beta   90.00
_cell.angle_gamma   90.00
#
_symmetry.space_group_name_H-M   'P 1'
#
loop_
_entity.id
_entity.type
_entity.pdbx_description
1 polymer ?
#
loop_
_entity_poly.entity_id
_entity_poly.type
_entity_poly.pdbx_seq_one_letter_code
_entity_poly.pdbx_strand_id
1 'polypeptide(L)'
;MRRLYLGVAIPKMTYALEVWYEPPICKAGAKRSTGSVRMLKEMEKIQRIAALTIIGALRTMPNDILDAHAGLTPVELMLNKICHCNVLRTYTLSATNPVSTIARINTFEQSSQASQQSPHSAQKI
;
A
#
# COMPACT_ATOMS: atom_id res chain seq x y z
N MET A 1 19.65 3.96 13.73
CA MET A 1 18.87 2.94 12.99
C MET A 1 17.71 3.51 12.17
N ARG A 2 16.86 4.39 12.72
CA ARG A 2 15.67 4.90 12.01
C ARG A 2 15.94 5.50 10.62
N ARG A 3 16.97 6.33 10.49
CA ARG A 3 17.33 6.96 9.20
C ARG A 3 17.74 5.93 8.13
N LEU A 4 18.41 4.85 8.52
CA LEU A 4 18.79 3.77 7.60
C LEU A 4 17.57 2.97 7.15
N TYR A 5 16.65 2.68 8.08
CA TYR A 5 15.38 2.04 7.74
C TYR A 5 14.59 2.88 6.73
N LEU A 6 14.39 4.17 7.02
CA LEU A 6 13.65 5.08 6.14
C LEU A 6 14.34 5.32 4.79
N GLY A 7 15.67 5.48 4.79
CA GLY A 7 16.43 5.84 3.59
C GLY A 7 16.83 4.65 2.71
N VAL A 8 16.89 3.43 3.25
CA VAL A 8 17.40 2.26 2.52
C VAL A 8 16.40 1.12 2.50
N ALA A 9 15.87 0.71 3.66
CA ALA A 9 14.99 -0.45 3.73
C ALA A 9 13.64 -0.17 3.05
N ILE A 10 13.04 1.00 3.33
CA ILE A 10 11.76 1.39 2.72
C ILE A 10 11.87 1.47 1.18
N PRO A 11 12.82 2.20 0.58
CA PRO A 11 12.90 2.26 -0.89
C PRO A 11 13.15 0.90 -1.54
N LYS A 12 13.94 0.02 -0.90
CA LYS A 12 14.21 -1.33 -1.42
C LYS A 12 12.97 -2.22 -1.37
N MET A 13 12.23 -2.21 -0.26
CA MET A 13 11.05 -3.05 -0.10
C MET A 13 9.88 -2.54 -0.96
N THR A 14 9.74 -1.21 -1.12
CA THR A 14 8.69 -0.60 -1.94
C THR A 14 9.10 -0.44 -3.41
N TYR A 15 10.18 -1.10 -3.83
CA TYR A 15 10.57 -1.08 -5.24
C TYR A 15 9.47 -1.72 -6.09
N ALA A 16 9.15 -1.09 -7.21
CA ALA A 16 8.07 -1.49 -8.11
C ALA A 16 6.69 -1.61 -7.44
N LEU A 17 6.43 -0.85 -6.36
CA LEU A 17 5.15 -0.89 -5.64
C LEU A 17 3.95 -0.80 -6.58
N GLU A 18 3.98 0.10 -7.55
CA GLU A 18 2.90 0.29 -8.53
C GLU A 18 2.60 -0.95 -9.41
N VAL A 19 3.55 -1.88 -9.53
CA VAL A 19 3.41 -3.09 -10.36
C VAL A 19 2.76 -4.23 -9.60
N TRP A 20 3.05 -4.36 -8.30
CA TRP A 20 2.63 -5.52 -7.50
C TRP A 20 1.65 -5.21 -6.38
N TYR A 21 1.46 -3.93 -6.03
CA TYR A 21 0.58 -3.55 -4.92
C TYR A 21 -0.85 -3.37 -5.39
N GLU A 22 -1.67 -4.39 -5.11
CA GLU A 22 -3.12 -4.25 -5.17
C GLU A 22 -3.60 -4.00 -3.73
N PRO A 23 -4.31 -2.88 -3.47
CA PRO A 23 -4.80 -2.58 -2.14
C PRO A 23 -5.73 -3.70 -1.66
N PRO A 24 -5.62 -4.12 -0.39
CA PRO A 24 -6.46 -5.18 0.14
C PRO A 24 -7.93 -4.72 0.20
N ILE A 25 -8.75 -5.20 -0.75
CA ILE A 25 -10.18 -4.94 -0.75
C ILE A 25 -10.89 -6.13 -0.09
N CYS A 26 -11.52 -5.87 1.05
CA CYS A 26 -12.47 -6.79 1.65
C CYS A 26 -13.84 -6.58 0.99
N LYS A 27 -14.18 -7.40 -0.02
CA LYS A 27 -15.53 -7.39 -0.60
C LYS A 27 -16.54 -7.81 0.47
N ALA A 28 -17.68 -7.11 0.58
CA ALA A 28 -18.73 -7.43 1.52
C ALA A 28 -19.20 -8.89 1.31
N GLY A 29 -19.06 -9.74 2.34
CA GLY A 29 -19.38 -11.17 2.27
C GLY A 29 -18.21 -12.10 1.92
N ALA A 30 -17.01 -11.58 1.62
CA ALA A 30 -15.83 -12.42 1.36
C ALA A 30 -15.09 -12.79 2.66
N LYS A 31 -14.82 -14.09 2.85
CA LYS A 31 -14.03 -14.61 4.00
C LYS A 31 -12.53 -14.26 3.92
N ARG A 32 -12.05 -13.81 2.76
CA ARG A 32 -10.64 -13.47 2.53
C ARG A 32 -10.55 -12.12 1.83
N SER A 33 -9.63 -11.28 2.30
CA SER A 33 -9.18 -10.11 1.56
C SER A 33 -8.47 -10.57 0.29
N THR A 34 -8.85 -10.01 -0.85
CA THR A 34 -8.15 -10.20 -2.13
C THR A 34 -7.13 -9.08 -2.30
N GLY A 35 -5.98 -9.38 -2.91
CA GLY A 35 -4.90 -8.42 -3.17
C GLY A 35 -3.56 -8.84 -2.55
N SER A 36 -2.66 -7.87 -2.36
CA SER A 36 -1.25 -8.11 -1.95
C SER A 36 -1.06 -8.33 -0.44
N VAL A 37 -2.03 -9.01 0.19
CA VAL A 37 -2.11 -9.23 1.65
C VAL A 37 -0.89 -9.98 2.20
N ARG A 38 -0.35 -10.94 1.45
CA ARG A 38 0.84 -11.69 1.86
C ARG A 38 2.06 -10.79 1.94
N MET A 39 2.26 -9.95 0.95
CA MET A 39 3.40 -9.01 0.92
C MET A 39 3.29 -7.98 2.03
N LEU A 40 2.07 -7.46 2.28
CA LEU A 40 1.80 -6.55 3.38
C LEU A 40 2.21 -7.15 4.73
N LYS A 41 1.84 -8.41 5.00
CA LYS A 41 2.24 -9.12 6.22
C LYS A 41 3.75 -9.33 6.34
N GLU A 42 4.44 -9.62 5.25
CA GLU A 42 5.91 -9.75 5.29
C GLU A 42 6.58 -8.40 5.59
N MET A 43 6.09 -7.32 4.99
CA MET A 43 6.58 -5.97 5.28
C MET A 43 6.30 -5.54 6.72
N GLU A 44 5.15 -5.91 7.29
CA GLU A 44 4.82 -5.68 8.70
C GLU A 44 5.81 -6.36 9.64
N LYS A 45 6.23 -7.59 9.36
CA LYS A 45 7.27 -8.28 10.14
C LYS A 45 8.61 -7.52 10.07
N ILE A 46 9.00 -7.06 8.88
CA ILE A 46 10.25 -6.29 8.70
C ILE A 46 10.17 -4.97 9.46
N GLN A 47 9.03 -4.26 9.39
CA GLN A 47 8.82 -3.01 10.13
C GLN A 47 8.85 -3.25 11.64
N ARG A 48 8.23 -4.32 12.16
CA ARG A 48 8.31 -4.68 13.58
C ARG A 48 9.75 -4.88 14.04
N ILE A 49 10.57 -5.61 13.27
CA ILE A 49 11.99 -5.81 13.58
C ILE A 49 12.73 -4.46 13.59
N ALA A 50 12.46 -3.60 12.60
CA ALA A 50 13.04 -2.26 12.56
C ALA A 50 12.62 -1.41 13.77
N ALA A 51 11.33 -1.41 14.12
CA ALA A 51 10.80 -0.62 15.22
C ALA A 51 11.35 -1.10 16.58
N LEU A 52 11.44 -2.42 16.79
CA LEU A 52 12.09 -3.01 17.97
C LEU A 52 13.56 -2.60 18.07
N THR A 53 14.31 -2.62 16.97
CA THR A 53 15.73 -2.24 16.96
C THR A 53 15.97 -0.74 17.08
N ILE A 54 15.03 0.09 16.63
CA ILE A 54 15.10 1.55 16.76
C ILE A 54 14.87 1.97 18.21
N ILE A 55 13.84 1.42 18.86
CA ILE A 55 13.46 1.81 20.23
C ILE A 55 14.26 1.03 21.28
N GLY A 56 14.69 -0.19 20.97
CA GLY A 56 15.20 -1.14 21.98
C GLY A 56 14.08 -1.72 22.86
N ALA A 57 12.87 -1.87 22.30
CA ALA A 57 11.68 -2.28 23.04
C ALA A 57 11.58 -3.80 23.28
N LEU A 58 10.68 -4.19 24.19
CA LEU A 58 10.39 -5.60 24.49
C LEU A 58 9.70 -6.29 23.31
N ARG A 59 10.04 -7.57 23.09
CA ARG A 59 9.44 -8.40 22.02
C ARG A 59 7.94 -8.62 22.15
N THR A 60 7.36 -8.37 23.32
CA THR A 60 5.92 -8.52 23.61
C THR A 60 5.13 -7.24 23.37
N MET A 61 5.79 -6.12 23.04
CA MET A 61 5.12 -4.84 22.83
C MET A 61 4.18 -4.91 21.60
N PRO A 62 2.95 -4.38 21.69
CA PRO A 62 2.02 -4.31 20.57
C PRO A 62 2.58 -3.49 19.39
N ASN A 63 2.26 -3.88 18.15
CA ASN A 63 2.73 -3.19 16.93
C ASN A 63 2.31 -1.72 16.89
N ASP A 64 1.06 -1.40 17.23
CA ASP A 64 0.52 -0.03 17.13
C ASP A 64 1.28 0.95 18.03
N ILE A 65 1.57 0.52 19.26
CA ILE A 65 2.30 1.32 20.24
C ILE A 65 3.78 1.42 19.82
N LEU A 66 4.35 0.34 19.28
CA LEU A 66 5.72 0.29 18.81
C LEU A 66 5.96 1.23 17.61
N ASP A 67 5.06 1.23 16.63
CA ASP A 67 5.12 2.12 15.47
C ASP A 67 4.96 3.60 15.90
N ALA A 68 4.04 3.88 16.82
CA ALA A 68 3.87 5.21 17.39
C ALA A 68 5.14 5.72 18.10
N HIS A 69 5.77 4.89 18.94
CA HIS A 69 7.02 5.27 19.62
C HIS A 69 8.23 5.36 18.67
N ALA A 70 8.24 4.59 17.57
CA ALA A 70 9.32 4.63 16.59
C ALA A 70 9.15 5.81 15.61
N GLY A 71 8.01 6.50 15.68
CA GLY A 71 7.61 7.51 14.70
C GLY A 71 7.53 6.92 13.29
N LEU A 72 7.07 5.67 13.18
CA LEU A 72 6.84 4.97 11.92
C LEU A 72 5.33 4.95 11.62
N THR A 73 4.99 5.04 10.35
CA THR A 73 3.60 4.90 9.90
C THR A 73 3.29 3.42 9.73
N PRO A 74 2.09 2.93 10.11
CA PRO A 74 1.69 1.56 9.82
C PRO A 74 1.89 1.23 8.34
N VAL A 75 2.37 0.01 8.04
CA VAL A 75 2.84 -0.38 6.70
C VAL A 75 1.78 -0.13 5.63
N GLU A 76 0.52 -0.47 5.91
CA GLU A 76 -0.58 -0.29 4.96
C GLU A 76 -0.75 1.17 4.53
N LEU A 77 -0.77 2.09 5.49
CA LEU A 77 -0.93 3.52 5.22
C LEU A 77 0.29 4.10 4.49
N MET A 78 1.49 3.62 4.83
CA MET A 78 2.72 3.99 4.14
C MET A 78 2.71 3.54 2.67
N LEU A 79 2.31 2.30 2.39
CA LEU A 79 2.23 1.79 1.02
C LEU A 79 1.19 2.55 0.21
N ASN A 80 -0.01 2.78 0.76
CA ASN A 80 -1.05 3.58 0.11
C ASN A 80 -0.55 4.98 -0.24
N LYS A 81 0.16 5.65 0.68
CA LYS A 81 0.75 6.97 0.43
C LYS A 81 1.77 6.94 -0.70
N ILE A 82 2.71 5.98 -0.67
CA ILE A 82 3.76 5.87 -1.70
C ILE A 82 3.14 5.55 -3.07
N CYS A 83 2.19 4.62 -3.12
CA CYS A 83 1.45 4.27 -4.33
C CYS A 83 0.76 5.51 -4.90
N HIS A 84 -0.03 6.21 -4.08
CA HIS A 84 -0.72 7.42 -4.50
C HIS A 84 0.24 8.51 -5.00
N CYS A 85 1.35 8.75 -4.29
CA CYS A 85 2.34 9.73 -4.72
C CYS A 85 3.01 9.35 -6.06
N ASN A 86 3.32 8.08 -6.29
CA ASN A 86 3.94 7.64 -7.53
C ASN A 86 2.95 7.75 -8.71
N VAL A 87 1.68 7.39 -8.47
CA VAL A 87 0.59 7.54 -9.44
C VAL A 87 0.42 9.02 -9.82
N LEU A 88 0.33 9.92 -8.83
CA LEU A 88 0.27 11.37 -9.07
C LEU A 88 1.51 11.89 -9.80
N ARG A 89 2.70 11.41 -9.47
CA ARG A 89 3.93 11.78 -10.19
C ARG A 89 3.84 11.37 -11.66
N THR A 90 3.31 10.19 -11.95
CA THR A 90 3.12 9.71 -13.32
C THR A 90 2.09 10.56 -14.08
N TYR A 91 1.02 11.02 -13.42
CA TYR A 91 0.02 11.91 -14.01
C TYR A 91 0.48 13.35 -14.23
N THR A 92 1.31 13.86 -13.34
CA THR A 92 1.82 15.25 -13.40
C THR A 92 2.97 15.43 -14.38
N LEU A 93 3.49 14.33 -14.93
CA LEU A 93 4.49 14.35 -15.98
C LEU A 93 3.90 14.98 -17.26
N SER A 94 4.72 15.74 -18.00
CA SER A 94 4.26 16.42 -19.24
C SER A 94 3.60 15.41 -20.19
N ALA A 95 2.55 15.84 -20.89
CA ALA A 95 1.79 15.03 -21.84
C ALA A 95 2.63 14.47 -23.01
N THR A 96 3.85 14.98 -23.20
CA THR A 96 4.84 14.42 -24.14
C THR A 96 5.43 13.10 -23.66
N ASN A 97 5.35 12.78 -22.37
CA ASN A 97 5.89 11.54 -21.84
C ASN A 97 4.93 10.36 -22.11
N PRO A 98 5.40 9.27 -22.76
CA PRO A 98 4.55 8.15 -23.14
C PRO A 98 3.92 7.43 -21.94
N VAL A 99 4.58 7.44 -20.77
CA VAL A 99 4.06 6.81 -19.54
C VAL A 99 2.82 7.56 -19.04
N SER A 100 2.80 8.89 -19.16
CA SER A 100 1.63 9.69 -18.76
C SER A 100 0.40 9.38 -19.63
N THR A 101 0.61 9.13 -20.92
CA THR A 101 -0.46 8.76 -21.86
C THR A 101 -1.04 7.40 -21.52
N ILE A 102 -0.17 6.41 -21.27
CA ILE A 102 -0.58 5.04 -20.92
C ILE A 102 -1.33 5.02 -19.58
N ALA A 103 -0.83 5.72 -18.56
CA ALA A 103 -1.50 5.80 -17.26
C ALA A 103 -2.92 6.36 -17.37
N ARG A 104 -3.11 7.44 -18.14
CA ARG A 104 -4.42 8.06 -18.37
C ARG A 104 -5.41 7.12 -19.06
N ILE A 105 -4.97 6.35 -20.04
CA ILE A 105 -5.81 5.35 -20.72
C ILE A 105 -6.28 4.28 -19.72
N ASN A 106 -5.36 3.76 -18.90
CA ASN A 106 -5.68 2.70 -17.93
C ASN A 106 -6.70 3.15 -16.86
N THR A 107 -6.70 4.44 -16.47
CA THR A 107 -7.74 4.95 -15.56
C THR A 107 -9.13 4.99 -16.16
N PHE A 108 -9.27 5.25 -17.46
CA PHE A 108 -10.58 5.23 -18.11
C PHE A 108 -11.16 3.81 -18.10
N GLU A 109 -10.33 2.80 -18.38
CA GLU A 109 -10.70 1.38 -18.31
C GLU A 109 -11.16 0.97 -16.90
N GLN A 110 -10.43 1.40 -15.86
CA GLN A 110 -10.81 1.13 -14.46
C GLN A 110 -12.13 1.82 -14.06
N SER A 111 -12.38 3.05 -14.53
CA SER A 111 -13.65 3.75 -14.26
C SER A 111 -14.87 3.12 -14.96
N SER A 112 -14.67 2.57 -16.16
CA SER A 112 -15.68 1.80 -16.89
C SER A 112 -15.99 0.46 -16.20
N GLN A 113 -14.97 -0.22 -15.66
CA GLN A 113 -15.16 -1.47 -14.90
C GLN A 113 -15.80 -1.24 -13.52
N ALA A 114 -15.44 -0.14 -12.82
CA ALA A 114 -16.07 0.24 -11.56
C ALA A 114 -17.58 0.56 -11.74
N SER A 115 -17.96 1.11 -12.89
CA SER A 115 -19.36 1.41 -13.24
C SER A 115 -20.17 0.16 -13.62
N GLN A 116 -19.52 -0.93 -14.03
CA GLN A 116 -20.17 -2.23 -14.32
C GLN A 116 -20.33 -3.11 -13.07
N GLN A 117 -19.78 -2.72 -11.92
CA GLN A 117 -19.68 -3.57 -10.73
C GLN A 117 -20.37 -3.00 -9.47
N SER A 118 -21.55 -2.40 -9.61
CA SER A 118 -22.66 -2.45 -8.63
C SER A 118 -23.91 -1.74 -9.16
N PRO A 119 -25.16 -2.21 -8.87
CA PRO A 119 -25.54 -3.16 -7.82
C PRO A 119 -26.44 -4.32 -8.31
N HIS A 120 -26.01 -5.58 -8.15
CA HIS A 120 -26.92 -6.75 -8.25
C HIS A 120 -27.19 -7.43 -6.89
N SER A 121 -26.80 -6.81 -5.77
CA SER A 121 -26.97 -7.38 -4.43
C SER A 121 -28.11 -6.75 -3.61
N ALA A 122 -28.94 -5.89 -4.20
CA ALA A 122 -30.14 -5.34 -3.57
C ALA A 122 -31.38 -6.24 -3.81
N GLN A 123 -31.26 -7.56 -3.66
CA GLN A 123 -32.43 -8.43 -3.52
C GLN A 123 -32.02 -9.82 -3.03
N LYS A 124 -32.02 -10.00 -1.71
CA LYS A 124 -32.60 -11.18 -1.09
C LYS A 124 -32.90 -10.89 0.38
N ILE A 125 -34.20 -10.95 0.64
CA ILE A 125 -34.89 -10.98 1.93
C ILE A 125 -34.46 -12.24 2.68
#